data_AF-A0A920PAS8-F1
#
_entry.id   AF-A0A920PAS8-F1
#
_cell.length_a   1.000
_cell.length_b   1.000
_cell.length_c   1.000
_cell.angle_alpha   90.00
_cell.angle_beta   90.00
_cell.angle_gamma   90.00
#
_symmetry.space_group_name_H-M   'P 1'
#
loop_
_entity.id
_entity.type
_entity.pdbx_description
1 polymer ?
#
loop_
_entity_poly.entity_id
_entity_poly.type
_entity_poly.pdbx_seq_one_letter_code
_entity_poly.pdbx_strand_id
1 'polypeptide(L)'
;MGVHLTDLMLWMFGPVDLVFSGVSHRKLEFATGDVVSASLHHTNGVKCQITALLKTPHYQRVTVWGDRAWAEVVDSSHPDTPGTSKLIISHSDGSIDTEEYQWVDTVSANVESFALSAQGKQSYLFADSEKIDNVALLEAIKISSTLGEPVRPETLD
;
A
#
# COMPACT_ATOMS: atom_id res chain seq x y z
N MET A 1 -9.08 3.72 2.98
CA MET A 1 -7.71 4.17 2.67
C MET A 1 -6.64 3.20 3.14
N GLY A 2 -6.51 2.86 4.43
CA GLY A 2 -5.41 2.00 4.92
C GLY A 2 -5.30 0.61 4.27
N VAL A 3 -6.43 0.01 3.89
CA VAL A 3 -6.46 -1.30 3.21
C VAL A 3 -5.73 -1.31 1.86
N HIS A 4 -5.80 -0.23 1.08
CA HIS A 4 -5.11 -0.18 -0.22
C HIS A 4 -3.60 -0.11 -0.07
N LEU A 5 -3.11 0.56 0.99
CA LEU A 5 -1.68 0.65 1.26
C LEU A 5 -1.11 -0.68 1.72
N THR A 6 -1.82 -1.39 2.60
CA THR A 6 -1.42 -2.71 3.10
C THR A 6 -1.44 -3.75 1.98
N ASP A 7 -2.50 -3.74 1.15
CA ASP A 7 -2.60 -4.56 -0.06
C ASP A 7 -1.41 -4.34 -1.01
N LEU A 8 -1.10 -3.07 -1.32
CA LEU A 8 0.02 -2.73 -2.20
C LEU A 8 1.37 -3.19 -1.63
N MET A 9 1.62 -3.01 -0.32
CA MET A 9 2.89 -3.42 0.27
C MET A 9 3.06 -4.95 0.27
N LEU A 10 1.97 -5.70 0.50
CA LEU A 10 1.98 -7.16 0.42
C LEU A 10 2.25 -7.64 -1.02
N TRP A 11 1.55 -7.05 -2.00
CA TRP A 11 1.75 -7.39 -3.41
C TRP A 11 3.18 -7.06 -3.90
N MET A 12 3.76 -5.94 -3.46
CA MET A 12 5.12 -5.55 -3.87
C MET A 12 6.23 -6.32 -3.15
N PHE A 13 6.08 -6.56 -1.84
CA PHE A 13 7.18 -6.97 -0.98
C PHE A 13 6.94 -8.26 -0.21
N GLY A 14 5.78 -8.90 -0.37
CA GLY A 14 5.42 -10.15 0.27
C GLY A 14 4.97 -9.98 1.73
N PRO A 15 4.90 -11.09 2.49
CA PRO A 15 4.25 -11.11 3.80
C PRO A 15 4.99 -10.31 4.88
N VAL A 16 4.22 -9.77 5.82
CA VAL A 16 4.68 -8.95 6.95
C VAL A 16 4.75 -9.80 8.22
N ASP A 17 5.89 -9.80 8.92
CA ASP A 17 6.13 -10.58 10.14
C ASP A 17 5.96 -9.78 11.43
N LEU A 18 6.02 -8.44 11.34
CA LEU A 18 5.88 -7.52 12.47
C LEU A 18 5.35 -6.16 11.98
N VAL A 19 4.42 -5.58 12.72
CA VAL A 19 3.92 -4.23 12.49
C VAL A 19 3.95 -3.42 13.79
N PHE A 20 4.35 -2.16 13.69
CA PHE A 20 4.19 -1.17 14.76
C PHE A 20 3.39 0.01 14.22
N SER A 21 2.28 0.37 14.86
CA SER A 21 1.37 1.41 14.36
C SER A 21 0.91 2.38 15.44
N GLY A 22 0.45 3.54 14.98
CA GLY A 22 -0.17 4.57 15.81
C GLY A 22 -1.34 5.22 15.10
N VAL A 23 -2.36 5.57 15.87
CA VAL A 23 -3.53 6.31 15.41
C VAL A 23 -3.60 7.68 16.07
N SER A 24 -4.21 8.64 15.39
CA SER A 24 -4.45 9.97 15.91
C SER A 24 -5.83 10.47 15.50
N HIS A 25 -6.44 11.27 16.38
CA HIS A 25 -7.69 11.99 16.14
C HIS A 25 -7.37 13.48 16.02
N ARG A 26 -7.52 14.04 14.83
CA ARG A 26 -7.12 15.42 14.53
C ARG A 26 -8.30 16.29 14.12
N LYS A 27 -9.08 15.87 13.13
CA LYS A 27 -10.17 16.68 12.56
C LYS A 27 -11.47 15.92 12.36
N LEU A 28 -11.43 14.63 12.03
CA LEU A 28 -12.64 13.81 11.86
C LEU A 28 -12.92 12.99 13.13
N GLU A 29 -14.21 12.82 13.43
CA GLU A 29 -14.71 12.14 14.63
C GLU A 29 -14.94 10.64 14.38
N PHE A 30 -13.95 9.96 13.80
CA PHE A 30 -14.00 8.50 13.63
C PHE A 30 -13.43 7.79 14.86
N ALA A 31 -14.09 6.71 15.30
CA ALA A 31 -13.61 5.88 16.40
C ALA A 31 -12.21 5.28 16.14
N THR A 32 -11.86 5.07 14.87
CA THR A 32 -10.56 4.55 14.42
C THR A 32 -9.46 5.60 14.30
N GLY A 33 -9.76 6.87 14.57
CA GLY A 33 -8.90 8.00 14.22
C GLY A 33 -9.00 8.38 12.74
N ASP A 34 -8.39 9.51 12.39
CA ASP A 34 -8.36 10.08 11.04
C ASP A 34 -6.95 10.22 10.46
N VAL A 35 -5.97 9.77 11.24
CA VAL A 35 -4.56 9.63 10.90
C VAL A 35 -4.09 8.28 11.40
N VAL A 36 -3.52 7.47 10.51
CA VAL A 36 -2.86 6.19 10.84
C VAL A 36 -1.46 6.21 10.26
N SER A 37 -0.46 5.84 11.05
CA SER A 37 0.88 5.50 10.57
C SER A 37 1.26 4.09 11.02
N ALA A 38 1.96 3.35 10.17
CA ALA A 38 2.46 2.02 10.52
C ALA A 38 3.83 1.75 9.88
N SER A 39 4.72 1.13 10.64
CA SER A 39 5.98 0.56 10.17
C SER A 39 5.79 -0.95 10.01
N LEU A 40 6.02 -1.46 8.80
CA LEU A 40 5.83 -2.86 8.43
C LEU A 40 7.20 -3.51 8.21
N HIS A 41 7.40 -4.68 8.79
CA HIS A 41 8.58 -5.49 8.60
C HIS A 41 8.19 -6.70 7.76
N HIS A 42 8.75 -6.81 6.56
CA HIS A 42 8.51 -7.96 5.69
C HIS A 42 9.44 -9.10 6.07
N THR A 43 8.96 -10.32 5.88
CA THR A 43 9.71 -11.58 6.14
C THR A 43 11.04 -11.65 5.39
N ASN A 44 11.13 -11.01 4.22
CA ASN A 44 12.33 -10.93 3.38
C ASN A 44 13.32 -9.84 3.81
N GLY A 45 13.04 -9.10 4.88
CA GLY A 45 13.88 -8.03 5.41
C GLY A 45 13.53 -6.62 4.92
N VAL A 46 12.64 -6.46 3.93
CA VAL A 46 12.16 -5.15 3.48
C VAL A 46 11.44 -4.43 4.63
N LYS A 47 11.63 -3.12 4.73
CA LYS A 47 10.96 -2.25 5.72
C LYS A 47 10.12 -1.22 4.97
N CYS A 48 8.84 -1.14 5.33
CA CYS A 48 7.90 -0.20 4.75
C CYS A 48 7.33 0.72 5.82
N GLN A 49 7.01 1.95 5.43
CA GLN A 49 6.24 2.88 6.25
C GLN A 49 5.04 3.34 5.45
N ILE A 50 3.85 3.20 6.04
CA ILE A 50 2.61 3.65 5.45
C ILE A 50 2.00 4.74 6.33
N THR A 51 1.33 5.70 5.70
CA THR A 51 0.56 6.73 6.40
C THR A 51 -0.72 7.02 5.62
N ALA A 52 -1.85 6.96 6.30
CA ALA A 52 -3.16 7.28 5.74
C ALA A 52 -3.76 8.48 6.49
N LEU A 53 -4.11 9.53 5.75
CA LEU A 53 -4.69 10.77 6.26
C LEU A 53 -6.04 10.98 5.58
N LEU A 54 -7.11 11.16 6.36
CA LEU A 54 -8.47 11.26 5.80
C LEU A 54 -8.91 12.69 5.47
N LYS A 55 -8.20 13.71 5.96
CA LYS A 55 -8.66 15.11 5.89
C LYS A 55 -7.75 16.06 5.09
N THR A 56 -6.54 15.66 4.76
CA THR A 56 -5.64 16.48 3.94
C THR A 56 -6.16 16.56 2.49
N PRO A 57 -5.86 17.64 1.74
CA PRO A 57 -6.02 17.65 0.30
C PRO A 57 -5.34 16.44 -0.34
N HIS A 58 -5.81 16.05 -1.53
CA HIS A 58 -5.31 14.88 -2.23
C HIS A 58 -3.79 14.93 -2.39
N TYR A 59 -3.15 13.84 -1.97
CA TYR A 59 -1.74 13.57 -2.15
C TYR A 59 -1.49 12.08 -1.99
N GLN A 60 -0.98 11.44 -3.04
CA GLN A 60 -0.65 10.02 -3.06
C GLN A 60 0.74 9.85 -3.63
N ARG A 61 1.56 9.07 -2.92
CA ARG A 61 2.96 8.87 -3.27
C ARG A 61 3.43 7.52 -2.75
N VAL A 62 4.22 6.85 -3.57
CA VAL A 62 5.01 5.68 -3.15
C VAL A 62 6.46 5.94 -3.53
N THR A 63 7.37 5.65 -2.60
CA THR A 63 8.82 5.71 -2.85
C THR A 63 9.45 4.40 -2.44
N VAL A 64 10.25 3.82 -3.32
CA VAL A 64 11.03 2.61 -3.08
C VAL A 64 12.51 2.98 -3.10
N TRP A 65 13.25 2.49 -2.12
CA TRP A 65 14.68 2.76 -1.94
C TRP A 65 15.48 1.49 -2.16
N GLY A 66 16.50 1.57 -3.01
CA GLY A 66 17.49 0.53 -3.23
C GLY A 66 18.91 1.07 -3.08
N ASP A 67 19.88 0.17 -3.24
CA ASP A 67 21.32 0.48 -3.19
C ASP A 67 21.82 1.25 -4.42
N ARG A 68 21.18 1.06 -5.58
CA ARG A 68 21.57 1.67 -6.86
C ARG A 68 20.69 2.84 -7.29
N ALA A 69 19.46 2.92 -6.77
CA ALA A 69 18.52 3.98 -7.12
C ALA A 69 17.39 4.07 -6.09
N TRP A 70 16.67 5.19 -6.12
CA TRP A 70 15.31 5.28 -5.57
C TRP A 70 14.33 5.64 -6.69
N ALA A 71 13.10 5.15 -6.56
CA ALA A 71 12.01 5.44 -7.48
C ALA A 71 10.82 6.00 -6.70
N GLU A 72 10.22 7.08 -7.19
CA GLU A 72 9.05 7.74 -6.61
C GLU A 72 7.97 7.92 -7.66
N VAL A 73 6.75 7.49 -7.33
CA VAL A 73 5.55 7.81 -8.11
C VAL A 73 4.67 8.74 -7.30
N VAL A 74 4.17 9.79 -7.95
CA VAL A 74 3.16 10.72 -7.41
C VAL A 74 1.98 10.78 -8.36
N ASP A 75 0.78 10.55 -7.83
CA ASP A 75 -0.46 10.66 -8.61
C ASP A 75 -1.03 12.07 -8.51
N SER A 76 -1.52 12.61 -9.62
CA SER A 76 -2.14 13.94 -9.66
C SER A 76 -3.60 13.97 -9.16
N SER A 77 -4.24 12.81 -9.05
CA SER A 77 -5.65 12.65 -8.70
C SER A 77 -5.90 11.37 -7.92
N HIS A 78 -7.08 11.28 -7.32
CA HIS A 78 -7.54 10.05 -6.68
C HIS A 78 -7.75 8.94 -7.73
N PRO A 79 -7.54 7.64 -7.43
CA PRO A 79 -7.54 6.59 -8.44
C PRO A 79 -8.85 6.43 -9.21
N ASP A 80 -9.98 6.86 -8.64
CA ASP A 80 -11.31 6.87 -9.28
C ASP A 80 -11.54 8.06 -10.23
N THR A 81 -10.59 8.98 -10.33
CA THR A 81 -10.69 10.21 -11.09
C THR A 81 -9.52 10.30 -12.07
N PRO A 82 -9.75 10.58 -13.37
CA PRO A 82 -8.67 10.72 -14.34
C PRO A 82 -7.59 11.72 -13.91
N GLY A 83 -6.33 11.29 -13.99
CA GLY A 83 -5.13 12.09 -13.74
C GLY A 83 -3.86 11.32 -14.03
N THR A 84 -2.75 12.02 -14.20
CA THR A 84 -1.47 11.39 -14.55
C THR A 84 -0.74 10.90 -13.31
N SER A 85 0.13 9.92 -13.51
CA SER A 85 1.12 9.49 -12.51
C SER A 85 2.50 9.86 -13.01
N LYS A 86 3.26 10.60 -12.19
CA LYS A 86 4.64 10.96 -12.50
C LYS A 86 5.60 10.05 -11.77
N LEU A 87 6.44 9.32 -12.50
CA LEU A 87 7.51 8.50 -11.97
C LEU A 87 8.84 9.26 -12.10
N ILE A 88 9.61 9.30 -11.02
CA ILE A 88 10.99 9.81 -10.99
C ILE A 88 11.88 8.70 -10.46
N ILE A 89 12.99 8.43 -11.17
CA ILE A 89 14.02 7.48 -10.72
C ILE A 89 15.33 8.25 -10.62
N SER A 90 15.97 8.22 -9.46
CA SER A 90 17.29 8.83 -9.26
C SER A 90 18.31 7.74 -8.98
N HIS A 91 19.33 7.69 -9.84
CA HIS A 91 20.36 6.66 -9.80
C HIS A 91 21.59 7.12 -9.02
N SER A 92 22.37 6.17 -8.51
CA SER A 92 23.59 6.42 -7.73
C SER A 92 24.70 7.12 -8.53
N ASP A 93 24.63 7.11 -9.86
CA ASP A 93 25.56 7.81 -10.75
C ASP A 93 25.18 9.30 -10.97
N GLY A 94 24.06 9.74 -10.36
CA GLY A 94 23.55 11.10 -10.47
C GLY A 94 22.59 11.33 -11.64
N SER A 95 22.33 10.33 -12.49
CA SER A 95 21.31 10.42 -13.53
C SER A 95 19.89 10.39 -12.92
N ILE A 96 18.95 11.03 -13.62
CA ILE A 96 17.54 11.10 -13.22
C ILE A 96 16.68 10.78 -14.43
N ASP A 97 15.83 9.76 -14.31
CA ASP A 97 14.78 9.46 -15.27
C ASP A 97 13.45 10.04 -14.78
N THR A 98 12.63 10.50 -15.72
CA THR A 98 11.28 10.99 -15.44
C THR A 98 10.33 10.49 -16.50
N GLU A 99 9.26 9.84 -16.05
CA GLU A 99 8.21 9.30 -16.91
C GLU A 99 6.85 9.79 -16.41
N GLU A 100 5.92 9.93 -17.34
CA GLU A 100 4.53 10.24 -17.03
C GLU A 100 3.62 9.17 -17.64
N TYR A 101 2.76 8.62 -16.80
CA TYR A 101 1.79 7.61 -17.17
C TYR A 101 0.40 8.23 -17.23
N GLN A 102 -0.33 7.91 -18.28
CA GLN A 102 -1.73 8.31 -18.42
C GLN A 102 -2.62 7.44 -17.54
N TRP A 103 -3.69 8.04 -17.04
CA TRP A 103 -4.71 7.31 -16.28
C TRP A 103 -5.26 6.13 -17.08
N VAL A 104 -5.50 5.02 -16.39
CA VAL A 104 -6.22 3.87 -16.93
C VAL A 104 -7.34 3.48 -15.97
N ASP A 105 -8.44 2.96 -16.50
CA ASP A 105 -9.55 2.46 -15.69
C ASP A 105 -9.18 1.14 -15.03
N THR A 106 -8.46 1.24 -13.92
CA THR A 106 -8.01 0.09 -13.12
C THR A 106 -9.17 -0.69 -12.51
N VAL A 107 -10.33 -0.06 -12.30
CA VAL A 107 -11.52 -0.73 -11.77
C VAL A 107 -12.07 -1.70 -12.81
N SER A 108 -12.33 -1.23 -14.03
CA SER A 108 -12.79 -2.09 -15.13
C SER A 108 -11.77 -3.17 -15.46
N ALA A 109 -10.48 -2.82 -15.53
CA ALA A 109 -9.41 -3.78 -15.78
C ALA A 109 -9.35 -4.89 -14.72
N ASN A 110 -9.58 -4.56 -13.44
CA ASN A 110 -9.59 -5.54 -12.36
C ASN A 110 -10.80 -6.50 -12.45
N VAL A 111 -11.98 -5.99 -12.79
CA VAL A 111 -13.20 -6.81 -12.98
C VAL A 111 -13.04 -7.77 -14.16
N GLU A 112 -12.51 -7.28 -15.28
CA GLU A 112 -12.18 -8.12 -16.44
C GLU A 112 -11.14 -9.18 -16.07
N SER A 113 -10.14 -8.79 -15.28
CA SER A 113 -9.09 -9.69 -14.82
C SER A 113 -9.65 -10.84 -13.98
N PHE A 114 -10.58 -10.52 -13.08
CA PHE A 114 -11.31 -11.49 -12.28
C PHE A 114 -12.14 -12.43 -13.17
N ALA A 115 -12.89 -11.89 -14.13
CA ALA A 115 -13.74 -12.69 -15.03
C ALA A 115 -12.92 -13.68 -15.88
N LEU A 116 -11.75 -13.27 -16.37
CA LEU A 116 -10.84 -14.14 -17.11
C LEU A 116 -10.23 -15.22 -16.20
N SER A 117 -9.85 -14.87 -14.98
CA SER A 117 -9.30 -15.84 -14.02
C SER A 117 -10.34 -16.88 -13.59
N ALA A 118 -11.59 -16.48 -13.34
CA ALA A 118 -12.69 -17.40 -13.03
C ALA A 118 -12.98 -18.40 -14.16
N GLN A 119 -12.65 -18.04 -15.41
CA GLN A 119 -12.75 -18.92 -16.58
C GLN A 119 -11.50 -19.78 -16.82
N GLY A 120 -10.48 -19.69 -15.95
CA GLY A 120 -9.20 -20.38 -16.11
C GLY A 120 -8.35 -19.84 -17.25
N LYS A 121 -8.63 -18.63 -17.76
CA LYS A 121 -7.91 -18.02 -18.89
C LYS A 121 -6.64 -17.28 -18.48
N GLN A 122 -6.52 -16.92 -17.21
CA GLN A 122 -5.32 -16.30 -16.64
C GLN A 122 -5.25 -16.51 -15.13
N SER A 123 -4.09 -16.19 -14.55
CA SER A 123 -3.98 -16.02 -13.10
C SER A 123 -4.54 -14.65 -12.69
N TYR A 124 -5.26 -14.60 -11.59
CA TYR A 124 -5.67 -13.31 -11.02
C TYR A 124 -4.46 -12.60 -10.40
N LEU A 125 -4.48 -11.26 -10.39
CA LEU A 125 -3.34 -10.44 -9.95
C LEU A 125 -2.98 -10.69 -8.48
N PHE A 126 -3.98 -11.01 -7.65
CA PHE A 126 -3.83 -11.21 -6.20
C PHE A 126 -4.08 -12.67 -5.82
N ALA A 127 -3.10 -13.29 -5.16
CA ALA A 127 -3.22 -14.60 -4.58
C ALA A 127 -4.17 -14.60 -3.37
N ASP A 128 -4.74 -15.76 -3.03
CA ASP A 128 -5.61 -15.88 -1.85
C ASP A 128 -4.83 -15.66 -0.55
N SER A 129 -3.56 -16.05 -0.50
CA SER A 129 -2.67 -15.75 0.62
C SER A 129 -2.51 -14.24 0.85
N GLU A 130 -2.32 -13.46 -0.21
CA GLU A 130 -2.19 -12.00 -0.10
C GLU A 130 -3.46 -11.36 0.46
N LYS A 131 -4.64 -11.86 0.07
CA LYS A 131 -5.94 -11.39 0.59
C LYS A 131 -6.09 -11.69 2.08
N ILE A 132 -5.72 -12.90 2.51
CA ILE A 132 -5.78 -13.33 3.92
C ILE A 132 -4.77 -12.51 4.74
N ASP A 133 -3.54 -12.37 4.25
CA ASP A 133 -2.48 -11.61 4.90
C ASP A 133 -2.85 -10.14 5.05
N ASN A 134 -3.57 -9.56 4.08
CA ASN A 134 -4.03 -8.18 4.17
C ASN A 134 -5.03 -7.97 5.31
N VAL A 135 -5.98 -8.91 5.49
CA VAL A 135 -6.92 -8.86 6.62
C VAL A 135 -6.19 -9.02 7.95
N ALA A 136 -5.29 -10.00 8.05
CA ALA A 136 -4.45 -10.23 9.24
C ALA A 136 -3.61 -8.99 9.60
N LEU A 137 -3.02 -8.34 8.59
CA LEU A 137 -2.21 -7.15 8.77
C LEU A 137 -3.04 -5.95 9.24
N LEU A 138 -4.25 -5.76 8.72
CA LEU A 138 -5.16 -4.71 9.18
C LEU A 138 -5.58 -4.91 10.63
N GLU A 139 -5.84 -6.15 11.04
CA GLU A 139 -6.12 -6.48 12.44
C GLU A 139 -4.91 -6.21 13.33
N ALA A 140 -3.71 -6.63 12.92
CA ALA A 140 -2.47 -6.37 13.64
C ALA A 140 -2.17 -4.86 13.78
N ILE A 141 -2.45 -4.04 12.76
CA ILE A 141 -2.35 -2.57 12.85
C ILE A 141 -3.30 -2.02 13.91
N LYS A 142 -4.53 -2.52 13.99
CA LYS A 142 -5.49 -2.10 15.02
C LYS A 142 -5.00 -2.48 16.43
N ILE A 143 -4.55 -3.71 16.61
CA ILE A 143 -4.04 -4.21 17.90
C ILE A 143 -2.79 -3.42 18.31
N SER A 144 -1.81 -3.27 17.42
CA SER A 144 -0.56 -2.54 17.68
C SER A 144 -0.82 -1.10 18.10
N SER A 145 -1.73 -0.40 17.41
CA SER A 145 -2.08 0.98 17.76
C SER A 145 -2.84 1.12 19.09
N THR A 146 -3.55 0.07 19.51
CA THR A 146 -4.25 0.04 20.80
C THR A 146 -3.28 -0.24 21.96
N LEU A 147 -2.35 -1.17 21.76
CA LEU A 147 -1.37 -1.57 22.77
C LEU A 147 -0.18 -0.59 22.86
N GLY A 148 0.15 0.10 21.77
CA GLY A 148 1.38 0.88 21.68
C GLY A 148 2.64 0.02 21.56
N GLU A 149 2.52 -1.19 21.01
CA GLU A 149 3.59 -2.18 20.93
C GLU A 149 3.63 -2.87 19.56
N PRO A 150 4.77 -3.43 19.11
CA PRO A 150 4.83 -4.21 17.88
C PRO A 150 4.03 -5.52 17.97
N VAL A 151 3.27 -5.83 16.92
CA VAL A 151 2.40 -7.02 16.84
C VAL A 151 2.75 -7.84 15.60
N ARG A 152 2.68 -9.16 15.70
CA ARG A 152 2.80 -10.06 14.55
C ARG A 152 1.41 -10.25 13.92
N PRO A 153 1.26 -10.12 12.59
CA PRO A 153 0.04 -10.55 11.92
C PRO A 153 -0.15 -12.06 12.10
N GLU A 154 -1.28 -12.47 12.68
CA GLU A 154 -1.66 -13.88 12.79
C GLU A 154 -2.61 -14.21 11.64
N THR A 155 -2.28 -15.23 10.84
CA THR A 155 -3.20 -15.77 9.83
C THR A 155 -4.26 -16.62 10.51
N LEU A 156 -5.51 -16.53 10.05
CA LEU A 156 -6.56 -17.45 10.49
C LEU A 156 -6.23 -18.86 9.95
N ASP A 157 -5.83 -19.76 10.85
CA ASP A 157 -5.67 -21.20 10.56
C ASP A 157 -7.02 -21.89 10.30
#